data_AF-A0A4Y1QXH4-F1
#
_entry.id   AF-A0A4Y1QXH4-F1
#
_cell.length_a   1.000
_cell.length_b   1.000
_cell.length_c   1.000
_cell.angle_alpha   90.00
_cell.angle_beta   90.00
_cell.angle_gamma   90.00
#
_symmetry.space_group_name_H-M   'P 1'
#
loop_
_entity.id
_entity.type
_entity.pdbx_description
1 polymer ?
#
loop_
_entity_poly.entity_id
_entity_poly.type
_entity_poly.pdbx_seq_one_letter_code
_entity_poly.pdbx_strand_id
1 'polypeptide(L)'
;MSKLRYFQKINKYDKKPTYSLCSTSLLTTPSSSSSSSSKFSKYQSCPSPRLLCRAQANVGSDFKFVLHDALDSSGTPTSLAREAREGFCSQIRHLSGIERQTSISINRCVDLGKTALYIAAEDDSLVSHSSVPLPVDAFISRFGDLSMDYCSHYNSSFRSSPERLLEAFRRTNARHHSEPRALYLHSVLTHRSGSPAMLSLIYSEILKMLRLWGFLDFDVEIFFPHDRHSLPRGYHKQKSKESDNAHILTSQGLLVEILRNLKDAFWPFQHDQPGNLFLRAARAANFIDRSNINEDSGFQLASAKAAQHRLDRGVWTSVHFGDMRRALSACERLILLEANPKELRDYSILLYHCGFYEQSLEYLKLYQDTKSRPLRRQPSDSLAILEDDAVEKLMIRLNLILMEDGWSRPSYTLDGT
;
A
#
# COMPACT_ATOMS: atom_id res chain seq x y z
N MET A 1 71.38 -4.58 -4.84
CA MET A 1 69.94 -4.24 -4.86
C MET A 1 69.64 -3.52 -6.18
N SER A 2 68.77 -4.13 -6.97
CA SER A 2 68.67 -4.07 -8.44
C SER A 2 67.94 -2.82 -8.98
N LYS A 3 68.53 -2.11 -9.96
CA LYS A 3 68.12 -1.97 -11.39
C LYS A 3 66.61 -1.83 -11.64
N LEU A 4 66.11 -0.66 -12.07
CA LEU A 4 66.04 -0.10 -13.45
C LEU A 4 64.75 -0.48 -14.22
N ARG A 5 63.92 0.55 -14.48
CA ARG A 5 63.04 0.89 -15.64
C ARG A 5 62.48 -0.26 -16.51
N TYR A 6 61.19 -0.21 -16.88
CA TYR A 6 60.70 0.46 -18.11
C TYR A 6 59.17 0.33 -18.30
N PHE A 7 58.66 1.28 -19.07
CA PHE A 7 57.29 1.54 -19.52
C PHE A 7 56.80 0.60 -20.65
N GLN A 8 55.47 0.68 -20.87
CA GLN A 8 54.71 0.58 -22.15
C GLN A 8 54.09 -0.76 -22.61
N LYS A 9 52.73 -0.77 -22.57
CA LYS A 9 51.78 -0.79 -23.73
C LYS A 9 51.60 -2.12 -24.49
N ILE A 10 50.33 -2.56 -24.65
CA ILE A 10 49.61 -2.79 -25.93
C ILE A 10 48.44 -3.83 -25.84
N ASN A 11 47.25 -3.34 -26.22
CA ASN A 11 46.10 -3.92 -26.96
C ASN A 11 45.27 -5.17 -26.58
N LYS A 12 43.95 -4.92 -26.67
CA LYS A 12 42.83 -5.65 -27.32
C LYS A 12 42.78 -7.18 -27.18
N TYR A 13 41.63 -7.69 -26.75
CA TYR A 13 40.78 -8.57 -27.58
C TYR A 13 39.32 -8.56 -27.09
N ASP A 14 38.43 -8.11 -27.97
CA ASP A 14 36.99 -8.39 -28.00
C ASP A 14 36.75 -9.91 -28.16
N LYS A 15 35.85 -10.49 -27.36
CA LYS A 15 35.13 -11.71 -27.74
C LYS A 15 33.68 -11.67 -27.23
N LYS A 16 32.75 -11.48 -28.17
CA LYS A 16 31.32 -11.81 -28.04
C LYS A 16 31.15 -13.34 -28.00
N PRO A 17 30.24 -13.90 -27.19
CA PRO A 17 29.79 -15.28 -27.38
C PRO A 17 28.59 -15.35 -28.32
N THR A 18 28.75 -16.10 -29.40
CA THR A 18 27.71 -16.64 -30.27
C THR A 18 27.02 -17.82 -29.59
N TYR A 19 25.70 -17.80 -29.44
CA TYR A 19 24.92 -18.97 -29.03
C TYR A 19 24.40 -19.72 -30.25
N SER A 20 24.81 -20.99 -30.37
CA SER A 20 24.31 -21.92 -31.40
C SER A 20 22.93 -22.45 -31.00
N LEU A 21 21.97 -22.30 -31.90
CA LEU A 21 20.69 -23.01 -31.89
C LEU A 21 20.92 -24.49 -32.21
N CYS A 22 20.55 -25.38 -31.29
CA CYS A 22 20.36 -26.79 -31.60
C CYS A 22 18.91 -27.16 -31.31
N SER A 23 18.19 -27.48 -32.38
CA SER A 23 16.83 -27.99 -32.40
C SER A 23 16.83 -29.49 -32.13
N THR A 24 15.88 -29.97 -31.32
CA THR A 24 15.38 -31.35 -31.42
C THR A 24 13.90 -31.40 -31.06
N SER A 25 13.10 -31.58 -32.10
CA SER A 25 11.72 -32.05 -32.12
C SER A 25 11.65 -33.56 -31.89
N LEU A 26 10.55 -34.06 -31.30
CA LEU A 26 9.82 -35.34 -31.52
C LEU A 26 8.77 -35.48 -30.39
N LEU A 27 7.47 -35.21 -30.60
CA LEU A 27 6.38 -36.06 -31.16
C LEU A 27 5.98 -37.32 -30.35
N THR A 28 4.66 -37.44 -30.19
CA THR A 28 3.79 -38.62 -29.97
C THR A 28 3.36 -39.09 -28.56
N THR A 29 2.03 -39.02 -28.36
CA THR A 29 1.10 -39.64 -27.39
C THR A 29 0.76 -41.11 -27.81
N PRO A 30 -0.26 -41.86 -27.27
CA PRO A 30 -1.20 -41.71 -26.12
C PRO A 30 -1.47 -43.01 -25.29
N SER A 31 -2.48 -42.92 -24.40
CA SER A 31 -3.35 -43.99 -23.82
C SER A 31 -2.86 -44.67 -22.53
N SER A 32 -3.67 -45.06 -21.53
CA SER A 32 -5.12 -45.27 -21.42
C SER A 32 -5.61 -45.25 -19.96
N SER A 33 -6.82 -44.70 -19.77
CA SER A 33 -7.87 -44.97 -18.78
C SER A 33 -7.65 -45.97 -17.62
N SER A 34 -8.02 -45.53 -16.40
CA SER A 34 -8.92 -46.29 -15.54
C SER A 34 -9.81 -45.37 -14.69
N SER A 35 -11.08 -45.74 -14.67
CA SER A 35 -12.23 -45.07 -14.08
C SER A 35 -12.40 -45.46 -12.61
N SER A 36 -12.71 -44.49 -11.74
CA SER A 36 -13.45 -44.79 -10.51
C SER A 36 -14.38 -43.63 -10.16
N SER A 37 -15.66 -43.92 -10.23
CA SER A 37 -16.79 -43.08 -9.88
C SER A 37 -16.86 -42.86 -8.37
N SER A 38 -17.04 -41.60 -7.94
CA SER A 38 -17.61 -41.33 -6.61
C SER A 38 -18.47 -40.06 -6.62
N LYS A 39 -19.78 -40.33 -6.66
CA LYS A 39 -20.91 -39.66 -5.99
C LYS A 39 -20.78 -38.15 -5.74
N PHE A 40 -21.52 -37.42 -6.58
CA PHE A 40 -21.96 -36.03 -6.43
C PHE A 40 -22.48 -35.71 -5.01
N SER A 41 -21.85 -34.72 -4.38
CA SER A 41 -22.44 -33.93 -3.30
C SER A 41 -22.63 -32.50 -3.84
N LYS A 42 -23.89 -32.06 -3.86
CA LYS A 42 -24.32 -30.72 -4.25
C LYS A 42 -23.80 -29.70 -3.22
N TYR A 43 -22.84 -28.87 -3.63
CA TYR A 43 -22.64 -27.56 -3.04
C TYR A 43 -22.66 -26.51 -4.15
N GLN A 44 -23.51 -25.50 -3.96
CA GLN A 44 -23.73 -24.39 -4.88
C GLN A 44 -22.43 -23.60 -5.06
N SER A 45 -21.86 -23.72 -6.25
CA SER A 45 -20.79 -22.87 -6.79
C SER A 45 -21.27 -21.42 -6.85
N CYS A 46 -20.54 -20.53 -6.17
CA CYS A 46 -20.62 -19.10 -6.44
C CYS A 46 -19.90 -18.82 -7.78
N PRO A 47 -20.50 -18.05 -8.71
CA PRO A 47 -19.91 -17.83 -10.02
C PRO A 47 -18.75 -16.82 -9.95
N SER A 48 -17.59 -17.22 -10.44
CA SER A 48 -16.47 -16.35 -10.79
C SER A 48 -16.93 -15.22 -11.72
N PRO A 49 -16.58 -13.95 -11.47
CA PRO A 49 -16.86 -12.90 -12.44
C PRO A 49 -15.90 -13.03 -13.62
N ARG A 50 -16.46 -13.44 -14.75
CA ARG A 50 -15.83 -13.39 -16.07
C ARG A 50 -15.50 -11.94 -16.44
N LEU A 51 -14.37 -11.78 -17.14
CA LEU A 51 -13.89 -10.60 -17.88
C LEU A 51 -14.87 -9.41 -17.89
N LEU A 52 -14.62 -8.44 -17.02
CA LEU A 52 -15.08 -7.07 -17.25
C LEU A 52 -13.94 -6.36 -17.97
N CYS A 53 -14.16 -6.02 -19.24
CA CYS A 53 -13.37 -4.99 -19.92
C CYS A 53 -13.53 -3.69 -19.13
N ARG A 54 -12.64 -3.47 -18.15
CA ARG A 54 -12.47 -2.17 -17.50
C ARG A 54 -11.85 -1.28 -18.56
N ALA A 55 -12.69 -0.42 -19.16
CA ALA A 55 -12.19 0.72 -19.93
C ALA A 55 -11.10 1.37 -19.08
N GLN A 56 -9.91 1.52 -19.66
CA GLN A 56 -8.78 2.20 -19.05
C GLN A 56 -9.27 3.60 -18.64
N ALA A 57 -9.61 3.77 -17.37
CA ALA A 57 -9.56 5.08 -16.77
C ALA A 57 -8.08 5.46 -16.79
N ASN A 58 -7.75 6.50 -17.55
CA ASN A 58 -6.40 7.05 -17.59
C ASN A 58 -5.87 7.18 -16.15
N VAL A 59 -4.63 6.77 -15.92
CA VAL A 59 -3.87 6.92 -14.65
C VAL A 59 -3.47 8.39 -14.44
N GLY A 60 -4.42 9.28 -14.72
CA GLY A 60 -4.39 10.73 -14.64
C GLY A 60 -5.83 11.18 -14.38
N SER A 61 -6.47 10.61 -13.36
CA SER A 61 -7.61 11.27 -12.75
C SER A 61 -7.07 12.51 -12.05
N ASP A 62 -7.60 13.67 -12.40
CA ASP A 62 -7.29 15.00 -11.84
C ASP A 62 -7.73 15.10 -10.36
N PHE A 63 -7.27 14.17 -9.52
CA PHE A 63 -7.49 14.26 -8.08
C PHE A 63 -6.63 15.39 -7.54
N LYS A 64 -7.28 16.47 -7.13
CA LYS A 64 -6.63 17.59 -6.46
C LYS A 64 -6.51 17.31 -4.97
N PHE A 65 -5.47 16.57 -4.61
CA PHE A 65 -5.13 16.32 -3.22
C PHE A 65 -4.65 17.60 -2.52
N VAL A 66 -5.00 17.78 -1.25
CA VAL A 66 -4.76 19.04 -0.52
C VAL A 66 -3.62 18.96 0.48
N LEU A 67 -3.15 17.75 0.84
CA LEU A 67 -2.19 17.58 1.94
C LEU A 67 -0.91 18.41 1.74
N HIS A 68 -0.26 18.28 0.59
CA HIS A 68 0.99 18.99 0.33
C HIS A 68 0.79 20.50 0.23
N ASP A 69 -0.28 20.96 -0.46
CA ASP A 69 -0.57 22.38 -0.62
C ASP A 69 -0.91 23.05 0.72
N ALA A 70 -1.62 22.34 1.61
CA ALA A 70 -1.93 22.80 2.96
C ALA A 70 -0.68 22.92 3.84
N LEU A 71 0.23 21.95 3.74
CA LEU A 71 1.49 21.97 4.48
C LEU A 71 2.42 23.08 4.00
N ASP A 72 2.56 23.28 2.68
CA ASP A 72 3.35 24.40 2.14
C ASP A 72 2.76 25.75 2.58
N SER A 73 1.43 25.89 2.55
CA SER A 73 0.73 27.12 2.98
C SER A 73 0.91 27.41 4.48
N SER A 74 1.11 26.38 5.30
CA SER A 74 1.41 26.51 6.73
C SER A 74 2.91 26.62 7.03
N GLY A 75 3.76 26.74 6.01
CA GLY A 75 5.21 26.94 6.15
C GLY A 75 6.01 25.66 6.36
N THR A 76 5.40 24.47 6.20
CA THR A 76 6.13 23.20 6.19
C THR A 76 6.57 22.88 4.76
N PRO A 77 7.87 22.86 4.45
CA PRO A 77 8.32 22.60 3.08
C PRO A 77 8.00 21.17 2.66
N THR A 78 7.27 21.00 1.54
CA THR A 78 6.88 19.68 1.03
C THR A 78 7.62 19.22 -0.22
N SER A 79 8.67 19.92 -0.65
CA SER A 79 9.41 19.59 -1.88
C SER A 79 9.86 18.13 -1.93
N LEU A 80 10.45 17.62 -0.85
CA LEU A 80 10.91 16.23 -0.75
C LEU A 80 9.74 15.23 -0.70
N ALA A 81 8.65 15.56 0.00
CA ALA A 81 7.43 14.75 0.02
C ALA A 81 6.79 14.64 -1.37
N ARG A 82 6.75 15.75 -2.12
CA ARG A 82 6.25 15.78 -3.50
C ARG A 82 7.14 14.98 -4.45
N GLU A 83 8.46 15.11 -4.36
CA GLU A 83 9.40 14.31 -5.15
C GLU A 83 9.19 12.81 -4.89
N ALA A 84 9.06 12.41 -3.62
CA ALA A 84 8.77 11.03 -3.27
C ALA A 84 7.40 10.56 -3.78
N ARG A 85 6.36 11.42 -3.74
CA ARG A 85 5.03 11.14 -4.30
C ARG A 85 5.10 10.97 -5.82
N GLU A 86 5.87 11.79 -6.53
CA GLU A 86 6.11 11.64 -7.97
C GLU A 86 6.84 10.32 -8.27
N GLY A 87 7.83 9.97 -7.46
CA GLY A 87 8.49 8.66 -7.49
C GLY A 87 7.50 7.51 -7.37
N PHE A 88 6.61 7.56 -6.37
CA PHE A 88 5.54 6.57 -6.21
C PHE A 88 4.61 6.52 -7.42
N CYS A 89 4.14 7.68 -7.89
CA CYS A 89 3.28 7.81 -9.07
C CYS A 89 3.93 7.24 -10.33
N SER A 90 5.24 7.44 -10.52
CA SER A 90 5.98 6.91 -11.67
C SER A 90 5.94 5.37 -11.70
N GLN A 91 6.06 4.73 -10.53
CA GLN A 91 5.99 3.28 -10.41
C GLN A 91 4.58 2.74 -10.69
N ILE A 92 3.55 3.34 -10.08
CA ILE A 92 2.18 2.82 -10.23
C ILE A 92 1.58 3.08 -11.61
N ARG A 93 2.11 4.04 -12.39
CA ARG A 93 1.73 4.23 -13.81
C ARG A 93 2.01 3.00 -14.67
N HIS A 94 2.94 2.15 -14.25
CA HIS A 94 3.21 0.88 -14.94
C HIS A 94 2.20 -0.23 -14.59
N LEU A 95 1.25 -0.02 -13.65
CA LEU A 95 0.17 -0.95 -13.35
C LEU A 95 -1.00 -0.82 -14.34
N SER A 96 -0.87 -1.40 -15.53
CA SER A 96 -2.01 -1.64 -16.43
C SER A 96 -2.99 -2.67 -15.85
N GLY A 97 -4.19 -2.77 -16.41
CA GLY A 97 -5.22 -3.71 -15.96
C GLY A 97 -4.73 -5.16 -15.88
N ILE A 98 -3.78 -5.56 -16.74
CA ILE A 98 -3.16 -6.89 -16.72
C ILE A 98 -2.20 -7.01 -15.54
N GLU A 99 -1.23 -6.10 -15.39
CA GLU A 99 -0.22 -6.22 -14.34
C GLU A 99 -0.82 -6.07 -12.92
N ARG A 100 -1.97 -5.41 -12.79
CA ARG A 100 -2.75 -5.36 -11.54
C ARG A 100 -3.25 -6.72 -11.07
N GLN A 101 -3.60 -7.59 -12.01
CA GLN A 101 -4.06 -8.96 -11.75
C GLN A 101 -2.94 -10.00 -11.83
N THR A 102 -1.75 -9.57 -12.27
CA THR A 102 -0.61 -10.44 -12.47
C THR A 102 0.06 -10.76 -11.13
N SER A 103 0.46 -12.02 -10.97
CA SER A 103 1.23 -12.47 -9.82
C SER A 103 2.48 -11.61 -9.63
N ILE A 104 2.76 -11.26 -8.37
CA ILE A 104 3.96 -10.53 -7.98
C ILE A 104 5.25 -11.20 -8.51
N SER A 105 5.28 -12.52 -8.57
CA SER A 105 6.47 -13.29 -8.92
C SER A 105 6.88 -13.14 -10.41
N ILE A 106 5.95 -12.77 -11.27
CA ILE A 106 6.18 -12.57 -12.72
C ILE A 106 6.06 -11.10 -13.15
N ASN A 107 5.49 -10.23 -12.30
CA ASN A 107 5.35 -8.82 -12.61
C ASN A 107 6.71 -8.11 -12.56
N ARG A 108 7.16 -7.63 -13.72
CA ARG A 108 8.43 -6.90 -13.92
C ARG A 108 8.23 -5.41 -14.21
N CYS A 109 6.99 -4.97 -14.36
CA CYS A 109 6.68 -3.60 -14.77
C CYS A 109 6.79 -2.62 -13.59
N VAL A 110 6.70 -3.12 -12.35
CA VAL A 110 6.73 -2.31 -11.13
C VAL A 110 7.81 -2.82 -10.19
N ASP A 111 8.66 -1.90 -9.73
CA ASP A 111 9.61 -2.16 -8.65
C ASP A 111 8.92 -1.90 -7.31
N LEU A 112 8.53 -2.97 -6.63
CA LEU A 112 7.79 -2.86 -5.37
C LEU A 112 8.68 -2.39 -4.23
N GLY A 113 9.96 -2.75 -4.23
CA GLY A 113 10.93 -2.26 -3.25
C GLY A 113 11.10 -0.75 -3.36
N LYS A 114 11.27 -0.25 -4.58
CA LYS A 114 11.38 1.19 -4.85
C LYS A 114 10.09 1.93 -4.53
N THR A 115 8.94 1.34 -4.90
CA THR A 115 7.61 1.90 -4.56
C THR A 115 7.43 2.02 -3.04
N ALA A 116 7.78 0.99 -2.27
CA ALA A 116 7.68 1.03 -0.81
C ALA A 116 8.67 2.02 -0.16
N LEU A 117 9.84 2.23 -0.75
CA LEU A 117 10.78 3.26 -0.30
C LEU A 117 10.30 4.67 -0.61
N TYR A 118 9.63 4.90 -1.75
CA TYR A 118 8.99 6.19 -2.02
C TYR A 118 7.86 6.51 -1.03
N ILE A 119 7.05 5.51 -0.67
CA ILE A 119 6.05 5.66 0.42
C ILE A 119 6.75 6.09 1.72
N ALA A 120 7.86 5.43 2.07
CA ALA A 120 8.61 5.76 3.29
C ALA A 120 9.27 7.14 3.22
N ALA A 121 9.82 7.53 2.07
CA ALA A 121 10.47 8.82 1.88
C ALA A 121 9.48 9.98 2.01
N GLU A 122 8.28 9.83 1.45
CA GLU A 122 7.22 10.81 1.60
C GLU A 122 6.74 10.90 3.05
N ASP A 123 6.42 9.77 3.69
CA ASP A 123 5.96 9.76 5.10
C ASP A 123 7.04 10.23 6.09
N ASP A 124 8.32 10.04 5.76
CA ASP A 124 9.42 10.64 6.52
C ASP A 124 9.43 12.15 6.33
N SER A 125 9.42 12.65 5.09
CA SER A 125 9.43 14.10 4.81
C SER A 125 8.20 14.84 5.34
N LEU A 126 7.04 14.19 5.45
CA LEU A 126 5.82 14.80 6.01
C LEU A 126 5.92 15.06 7.52
N VAL A 127 6.81 14.34 8.22
CA VAL A 127 6.91 14.33 9.68
C VAL A 127 8.28 14.78 10.18
N SER A 128 9.34 14.53 9.42
CA SER A 128 10.69 14.95 9.74
C SER A 128 10.92 16.39 9.30
N HIS A 129 11.61 17.16 10.12
CA HIS A 129 12.13 18.48 9.75
C HIS A 129 13.52 18.37 9.09
N SER A 130 13.87 17.16 8.60
CA SER A 130 15.16 16.91 7.97
C SER A 130 15.18 17.56 6.60
N SER A 131 16.23 18.33 6.32
CA SER A 131 16.52 18.80 4.96
C SER A 131 17.16 17.71 4.08
N VAL A 132 17.50 16.56 4.68
CA VAL A 132 18.13 15.43 4.00
C VAL A 132 17.05 14.41 3.65
N PRO A 133 16.86 14.07 2.36
CA PRO A 133 15.89 13.07 1.95
C PRO A 133 16.32 11.67 2.36
N LEU A 134 15.32 10.80 2.55
CA LEU A 134 15.56 9.37 2.72
C LEU A 134 16.29 8.82 1.46
N PRO A 135 17.46 8.18 1.61
CA PRO A 135 18.28 7.78 0.46
C PRO A 135 17.73 6.52 -0.20
N VAL A 136 16.68 6.66 -1.01
CA VAL A 136 15.96 5.57 -1.68
C VAL A 136 16.93 4.64 -2.43
N ASP A 137 17.81 5.20 -3.26
CA ASP A 137 18.73 4.39 -4.08
C ASP A 137 19.75 3.61 -3.23
N ALA A 138 20.19 4.16 -2.10
CA ALA A 138 21.08 3.45 -1.18
C ALA A 138 20.39 2.24 -0.53
N PHE A 139 19.10 2.39 -0.16
CA PHE A 139 18.32 1.27 0.37
C PHE A 139 17.98 0.23 -0.70
N ILE A 140 17.80 0.63 -1.96
CA ILE A 140 17.68 -0.31 -3.09
C ILE A 140 18.96 -1.12 -3.27
N SER A 141 20.14 -0.47 -3.28
CA SER A 141 21.42 -1.18 -3.36
C SER A 141 21.56 -2.19 -2.22
N ARG A 142 21.31 -1.76 -0.99
CA ARG A 142 21.38 -2.61 0.21
C ARG A 142 20.42 -3.80 0.13
N PHE A 143 19.26 -3.60 -0.45
CA PHE A 143 18.27 -4.65 -0.64
C PHE A 143 18.69 -5.65 -1.72
N GLY A 144 19.34 -5.17 -2.78
CA GLY A 144 20.04 -6.00 -3.76
C GLY A 144 21.16 -6.82 -3.12
N ASP A 145 22.02 -6.19 -2.34
CA ASP A 145 23.13 -6.86 -1.62
C ASP A 145 22.61 -7.98 -0.71
N LEU A 146 21.53 -7.73 0.04
CA LEU A 146 20.87 -8.75 0.85
C LEU A 146 20.40 -9.96 0.03
N SER A 147 19.84 -9.69 -1.15
CA SER A 147 19.37 -10.74 -2.04
C SER A 147 20.55 -11.54 -2.61
N MET A 148 21.65 -10.86 -2.98
CA MET A 148 22.90 -11.49 -3.42
C MET A 148 23.55 -12.35 -2.34
N ASP A 149 23.67 -11.82 -1.12
CA ASP A 149 24.26 -12.49 0.04
C ASP A 149 23.50 -13.78 0.35
N TYR A 150 22.16 -13.72 0.39
CA TYR A 150 21.34 -14.91 0.56
C TYR A 150 21.62 -15.95 -0.52
N CYS A 151 21.71 -15.50 -1.76
CA CYS A 151 21.96 -16.40 -2.88
C CYS A 151 23.33 -17.08 -2.80
N SER A 152 24.36 -16.35 -2.39
CA SER A 152 25.72 -16.88 -2.25
C SER A 152 25.82 -17.96 -1.16
N HIS A 153 25.14 -17.76 -0.04
CA HIS A 153 25.23 -18.65 1.13
C HIS A 153 24.36 -19.91 1.03
N TYR A 154 23.28 -19.89 0.23
CA TYR A 154 22.29 -20.96 0.22
C TYR A 154 22.14 -21.69 -1.13
N ASN A 155 23.13 -21.60 -2.02
CA ASN A 155 23.17 -22.24 -3.36
C ASN A 155 22.72 -23.71 -3.40
N SER A 156 23.03 -24.51 -2.37
CA SER A 156 22.59 -25.91 -2.28
C SER A 156 21.19 -26.11 -1.67
N SER A 157 20.68 -25.13 -0.93
CA SER A 157 19.45 -25.18 -0.13
C SER A 157 18.23 -24.61 -0.84
N PHE A 158 18.38 -23.88 -1.96
CA PHE A 158 17.27 -23.21 -2.65
C PHE A 158 16.17 -24.16 -3.10
N ARG A 159 16.55 -25.37 -3.53
CA ARG A 159 15.59 -26.41 -3.91
C ARG A 159 14.79 -26.97 -2.74
N SER A 160 15.32 -26.89 -1.52
CA SER A 160 14.71 -27.52 -0.34
C SER A 160 13.81 -26.60 0.49
N SER A 161 14.13 -25.31 0.66
CA SER A 161 13.26 -24.35 1.34
C SER A 161 13.77 -22.90 1.16
N PRO A 162 13.15 -22.12 0.26
CA PRO A 162 13.40 -20.67 0.16
C PRO A 162 12.95 -19.90 1.41
N GLU A 163 12.18 -20.53 2.30
CA GLU A 163 11.63 -19.94 3.53
C GLU A 163 12.73 -19.63 4.57
N ARG A 164 13.90 -20.27 4.45
CA ARG A 164 15.07 -20.03 5.32
C ARG A 164 15.57 -18.58 5.31
N LEU A 165 15.31 -17.80 4.25
CA LEU A 165 15.63 -16.37 4.26
C LEU A 165 14.83 -15.64 5.35
N LEU A 166 13.54 -15.95 5.44
CA LEU A 166 12.67 -15.27 6.39
C LEU A 166 13.00 -15.65 7.83
N GLU A 167 13.77 -16.72 8.08
CA GLU A 167 14.31 -17.00 9.42
C GLU A 167 15.31 -15.92 9.88
N ALA A 168 15.98 -15.24 8.95
CA ALA A 168 16.86 -14.11 9.25
C ALA A 168 16.09 -12.82 9.60
N PHE A 169 14.78 -12.78 9.35
CA PHE A 169 13.89 -11.68 9.69
C PHE A 169 12.88 -12.11 10.76
N ARG A 170 12.72 -11.30 11.80
CA ARG A 170 11.71 -11.53 12.83
C ARG A 170 10.40 -10.86 12.43
N ARG A 171 9.26 -11.48 12.72
CA ARG A 171 7.97 -10.76 12.69
C ARG A 171 7.85 -9.94 13.95
N THR A 172 7.36 -8.70 13.86
CA THR A 172 7.00 -7.94 15.06
C THR A 172 5.84 -8.61 15.79
N ASN A 173 6.00 -8.83 17.11
CA ASN A 173 4.98 -9.42 17.96
C ASN A 173 3.73 -8.52 18.02
N ALA A 174 2.58 -9.03 17.59
CA ALA A 174 1.29 -8.34 17.64
C ALA A 174 0.70 -8.15 19.05
N ARG A 175 1.46 -8.44 20.12
CA ARG A 175 0.99 -8.37 21.51
C ARG A 175 0.88 -6.94 22.04
N HIS A 176 1.57 -6.00 21.42
CA HIS A 176 1.43 -4.58 21.65
C HIS A 176 1.39 -3.90 20.29
N HIS A 177 0.57 -2.85 20.16
CA HIS A 177 0.36 -2.01 18.98
C HIS A 177 1.55 -2.05 18.00
N SER A 178 1.29 -2.41 16.73
CA SER A 178 2.31 -2.64 15.71
C SER A 178 3.36 -1.53 15.69
N GLU A 179 4.61 -1.89 15.98
CA GLU A 179 5.72 -0.93 15.95
C GLU A 179 5.78 -0.28 14.55
N PRO A 180 5.65 1.06 14.43
CA PRO A 180 5.53 1.75 13.14
C PRO A 180 6.72 1.50 12.22
N ARG A 181 7.90 1.25 12.82
CA ARG A 181 9.13 0.89 12.10
C ARG A 181 8.98 -0.38 11.27
N ALA A 182 8.14 -1.32 11.70
CA ALA A 182 7.92 -2.57 10.98
C ALA A 182 7.09 -2.40 9.69
N LEU A 183 6.51 -1.21 9.47
CA LEU A 183 5.67 -0.90 8.32
C LEU A 183 6.45 -0.30 7.15
N TYR A 184 7.72 0.11 7.38
CA TYR A 184 8.54 0.76 6.36
C TYR A 184 9.76 -0.08 5.98
N LEU A 185 9.98 -0.27 4.68
CA LEU A 185 11.03 -1.16 4.17
C LEU A 185 12.43 -0.79 4.68
N HIS A 186 12.81 0.49 4.66
CA HIS A 186 14.12 0.95 5.13
C HIS A 186 14.41 0.57 6.59
N SER A 187 13.37 0.62 7.43
CA SER A 187 13.42 0.27 8.84
C SER A 187 13.50 -1.25 9.02
N VAL A 188 12.73 -2.03 8.26
CA VAL A 188 12.78 -3.51 8.26
C VAL A 188 14.16 -4.02 7.83
N LEU A 189 14.75 -3.43 6.80
CA LEU A 189 16.10 -3.79 6.34
C LEU A 189 17.17 -3.54 7.39
N THR A 190 16.97 -2.52 8.23
CA THR A 190 17.91 -2.16 9.30
C THR A 190 17.73 -3.00 10.56
N HIS A 191 16.49 -3.17 11.02
CA HIS A 191 16.19 -3.82 12.29
C HIS A 191 15.91 -5.33 12.16
N ARG A 192 15.87 -5.85 10.92
CA ARG A 192 15.52 -7.24 10.61
C ARG A 192 14.18 -7.66 11.22
N SER A 193 13.24 -6.71 11.35
CA SER A 193 11.93 -6.94 11.97
C SER A 193 10.86 -6.21 11.18
N GLY A 194 9.81 -6.92 10.75
CA GLY A 194 8.82 -6.37 9.80
C GLY A 194 7.40 -6.92 9.95
N SER A 195 6.46 -6.18 9.36
CA SER A 195 5.07 -6.60 9.18
C SER A 195 4.97 -7.71 8.12
N PRO A 196 3.89 -8.52 8.10
CA PRO A 196 3.67 -9.49 7.02
C PRO A 196 3.79 -8.87 5.63
N ALA A 197 3.24 -7.68 5.40
CA ALA A 197 3.33 -7.00 4.12
C ALA A 197 4.78 -6.68 3.74
N MET A 198 5.58 -6.12 4.66
CA MET A 198 6.99 -5.84 4.38
C MET A 198 7.81 -7.11 4.18
N LEU A 199 7.56 -8.15 4.96
CA LEU A 199 8.25 -9.43 4.81
C LEU A 199 7.86 -10.13 3.51
N SER A 200 6.60 -10.04 3.09
CA SER A 200 6.13 -10.54 1.79
C SER A 200 6.79 -9.79 0.64
N LEU A 201 7.00 -8.48 0.76
CA LEU A 201 7.74 -7.69 -0.22
C LEU A 201 9.17 -8.20 -0.34
N ILE A 202 9.89 -8.30 0.77
CA ILE A 202 11.28 -8.80 0.80
C ILE A 202 11.36 -10.17 0.12
N TYR A 203 10.47 -11.07 0.54
CA TYR A 203 10.40 -12.43 0.00
C TYR A 203 10.11 -12.44 -1.51
N SER A 204 9.22 -11.57 -1.98
CA SER A 204 8.84 -11.49 -3.39
C SER A 204 9.99 -11.14 -4.32
N GLU A 205 10.85 -10.22 -3.90
CA GLU A 205 11.95 -9.72 -4.73
C GLU A 205 13.07 -10.74 -4.81
N ILE A 206 13.32 -11.47 -3.73
CA ILE A 206 14.26 -12.60 -3.75
C ILE A 206 13.75 -13.72 -4.65
N LEU A 207 12.45 -14.05 -4.59
CA LEU A 207 11.87 -15.03 -5.51
C LEU A 207 11.96 -14.59 -6.98
N LYS A 208 11.74 -13.30 -7.27
CA LYS A 208 11.94 -12.74 -8.62
C LYS A 208 13.39 -12.91 -9.07
N MET A 209 14.36 -12.61 -8.21
CA MET A 209 15.79 -12.76 -8.50
C MET A 209 16.17 -14.23 -8.76
N LEU A 210 15.76 -15.15 -7.87
CA LEU A 210 16.00 -16.58 -8.04
C LEU A 210 15.39 -17.12 -9.34
N ARG A 211 14.22 -16.63 -9.72
CA ARG A 211 13.59 -16.95 -11.01
C ARG A 211 14.39 -16.39 -12.19
N LEU A 212 14.81 -15.13 -12.13
CA LEU A 212 15.60 -14.49 -13.20
C LEU A 212 16.91 -15.21 -13.47
N TRP A 213 17.54 -15.77 -12.43
CA TRP A 213 18.77 -16.54 -12.56
C TRP A 213 18.56 -18.03 -12.90
N GLY A 214 17.30 -18.47 -13.04
CA GLY A 214 17.00 -19.86 -13.42
C GLY A 214 17.22 -20.88 -12.30
N PHE A 215 17.25 -20.45 -11.03
CA PHE A 215 17.41 -21.36 -9.89
C PHE A 215 16.11 -22.07 -9.47
N LEU A 216 14.96 -21.62 -9.97
CA LEU A 216 13.66 -22.23 -9.70
C LEU A 216 13.20 -23.05 -10.91
N ASP A 217 12.99 -24.34 -10.72
CA ASP A 217 12.41 -25.28 -11.69
C ASP A 217 10.88 -25.40 -11.59
N PHE A 218 10.25 -24.53 -10.78
CA PHE A 218 8.80 -24.51 -10.56
C PHE A 218 8.22 -23.09 -10.41
N ASP A 219 6.91 -23.00 -10.58
CA ASP A 219 6.16 -21.76 -10.38
C ASP A 219 5.90 -21.53 -8.89
N VAL A 220 6.63 -20.55 -8.33
CA VAL A 220 6.48 -20.09 -6.95
C VAL A 220 5.61 -18.85 -6.87
N GLU A 221 4.64 -18.90 -5.95
CA GLU A 221 3.82 -17.78 -5.50
C GLU A 221 4.11 -17.50 -4.01
N ILE A 222 3.53 -16.43 -3.47
CA ILE A 222 3.71 -16.06 -2.06
C ILE A 222 2.41 -16.31 -1.32
N PHE A 223 2.44 -17.23 -0.37
CA PHE A 223 1.38 -17.37 0.60
C PHE A 223 1.44 -16.17 1.56
N PHE A 224 0.45 -15.28 1.45
CA PHE A 224 0.29 -14.17 2.37
C PHE A 224 -0.44 -14.64 3.65
N PRO A 225 0.16 -14.48 4.84
CA PRO A 225 -0.47 -14.90 6.08
C PRO A 225 -1.55 -13.90 6.48
N HIS A 226 -2.79 -14.37 6.59
CA HIS A 226 -3.91 -13.56 7.07
C HIS A 226 -4.07 -13.64 8.60
N ASP A 227 -3.32 -14.54 9.25
CA ASP A 227 -3.29 -14.70 10.69
C ASP A 227 -2.16 -13.88 11.35
N ARG A 228 -2.23 -13.76 12.68
CA ARG A 228 -1.35 -12.90 13.46
C ARG A 228 0.06 -13.47 13.68
N HIS A 229 0.28 -14.77 13.43
CA HIS A 229 1.49 -15.48 13.86
C HIS A 229 2.31 -16.06 12.71
N SER A 230 1.70 -16.32 11.56
CA SER A 230 2.40 -16.89 10.41
C SER A 230 3.29 -15.88 9.71
N LEU A 231 4.42 -16.38 9.21
CA LEU A 231 5.26 -15.68 8.25
C LEU A 231 4.77 -15.94 6.82
N PRO A 232 5.05 -15.04 5.87
CA PRO A 232 4.86 -15.35 4.46
C PRO A 232 5.73 -16.53 4.06
N ARG A 233 5.23 -17.33 3.12
CA ARG A 233 5.89 -18.58 2.70
C ARG A 233 5.82 -18.75 1.20
N GLY A 234 6.76 -19.52 0.67
CA GLY A 234 6.73 -19.94 -0.71
C GLY A 234 5.58 -20.92 -0.94
N TYR A 235 4.78 -20.66 -1.95
CA TYR A 235 3.70 -21.55 -2.37
C TYR A 235 4.04 -22.12 -3.75
N HIS A 236 4.13 -23.44 -3.85
CA HIS A 236 4.30 -24.10 -5.14
C HIS A 236 2.95 -24.14 -5.86
N LYS A 237 2.82 -23.37 -6.94
CA LYS A 237 1.60 -23.28 -7.73
C LYS A 237 1.40 -24.53 -8.58
N GLN A 238 0.26 -25.18 -8.39
CA GLN A 238 -0.20 -26.32 -9.19
C GLN A 238 -1.11 -25.80 -10.30
N LYS A 239 -0.58 -25.72 -11.53
CA LYS A 239 -1.19 -25.11 -12.74
C LYS A 239 -2.64 -25.50 -13.07
N SER A 240 -3.23 -26.50 -12.41
CA SER A 240 -4.57 -27.03 -12.68
C SER A 240 -5.58 -26.85 -11.53
N LYS A 241 -5.23 -26.21 -10.41
CA LYS A 241 -6.14 -26.09 -9.26
C LYS A 241 -6.64 -24.67 -9.04
N GLU A 242 -7.97 -24.53 -8.97
CA GLU A 242 -8.63 -23.27 -8.60
C GLU A 242 -8.30 -22.82 -7.17
N SER A 243 -7.88 -23.75 -6.29
CA SER A 243 -7.42 -23.45 -4.92
C SER A 243 -6.25 -22.47 -4.89
N ASP A 244 -5.44 -22.43 -5.94
CA ASP A 244 -4.22 -21.63 -5.99
C ASP A 244 -4.52 -20.13 -6.05
N ASN A 245 -5.71 -19.75 -6.55
CA ASN A 245 -6.10 -18.35 -6.71
C ASN A 245 -6.14 -17.60 -5.38
N ALA A 246 -6.46 -18.28 -4.26
CA ALA A 246 -6.45 -17.66 -2.93
C ALA A 246 -5.04 -17.31 -2.43
N HIS A 247 -4.01 -17.84 -3.09
CA HIS A 247 -2.61 -17.71 -2.68
C HIS A 247 -1.77 -16.86 -3.64
N ILE A 248 -2.38 -16.32 -4.72
CA ILE A 248 -1.70 -15.44 -5.66
C ILE A 248 -1.74 -14.01 -5.12
N LEU A 249 -0.65 -13.57 -4.51
CA LEU A 249 -0.46 -12.16 -4.18
C LEU A 249 -0.06 -11.39 -5.43
N THR A 250 -0.86 -10.38 -5.81
CA THR A 250 -0.52 -9.49 -6.94
C THR A 250 0.28 -8.28 -6.46
N SER A 251 1.00 -7.63 -7.37
CA SER A 251 1.73 -6.38 -7.07
C SER A 251 0.81 -5.30 -6.51
N GLN A 252 -0.38 -5.12 -7.11
CA GLN A 252 -1.38 -4.18 -6.58
C GLN A 252 -1.90 -4.64 -5.21
N GLY A 253 -2.21 -5.92 -5.03
CA GLY A 253 -2.71 -6.46 -3.77
C GLY A 253 -1.74 -6.21 -2.61
N LEU A 254 -0.43 -6.44 -2.83
CA LEU A 254 0.59 -6.16 -1.83
C LEU A 254 0.70 -4.66 -1.53
N LEU A 255 0.72 -3.79 -2.55
CA LEU A 255 0.76 -2.33 -2.31
C LEU A 255 -0.45 -1.82 -1.52
N VAL A 256 -1.65 -2.34 -1.82
CA VAL A 256 -2.86 -2.03 -1.06
C VAL A 256 -2.73 -2.48 0.38
N GLU A 257 -2.17 -3.67 0.63
CA GLU A 257 -1.95 -4.18 1.99
C GLU A 257 -0.94 -3.33 2.77
N ILE A 258 0.14 -2.90 2.12
CA ILE A 258 1.13 -1.99 2.71
C ILE A 258 0.45 -0.68 3.14
N LEU A 259 -0.30 -0.05 2.23
CA LEU A 259 -0.96 1.22 2.51
C LEU A 259 -2.09 1.09 3.53
N ARG A 260 -2.82 -0.03 3.56
CA ARG A 260 -3.82 -0.31 4.59
C ARG A 260 -3.18 -0.44 5.97
N ASN A 261 -2.07 -1.17 6.09
CA ASN A 261 -1.34 -1.25 7.35
C ASN A 261 -0.89 0.13 7.85
N LEU A 262 -0.42 1.00 6.95
CA LEU A 262 -0.07 2.39 7.30
C LEU A 262 -1.32 3.19 7.71
N LYS A 263 -2.40 3.13 6.93
CA LYS A 263 -3.67 3.81 7.22
C LYS A 263 -4.21 3.39 8.58
N ASP A 264 -4.25 2.10 8.88
CA ASP A 264 -4.73 1.55 10.15
C ASP A 264 -3.84 2.00 11.32
N ALA A 265 -2.51 1.93 11.16
CA ALA A 265 -1.56 2.29 12.20
C ALA A 265 -1.58 3.79 12.53
N PHE A 266 -1.77 4.64 11.52
CA PHE A 266 -1.74 6.10 11.66
C PHE A 266 -3.14 6.72 11.76
N TRP A 267 -4.22 5.94 11.71
CA TRP A 267 -5.57 6.50 11.83
C TRP A 267 -5.73 7.25 13.17
N PRO A 268 -6.11 8.54 13.21
CA PRO A 268 -6.12 9.32 14.45
C PRO A 268 -7.20 8.91 15.48
N PHE A 269 -8.21 8.15 15.06
CA PHE A 269 -9.41 7.90 15.86
C PHE A 269 -9.45 6.46 16.40
N GLN A 270 -8.44 6.05 17.19
CA GLN A 270 -8.23 4.64 17.61
C GLN A 270 -8.94 4.20 18.91
N HIS A 271 -9.85 4.99 19.49
CA HIS A 271 -10.53 4.65 20.75
C HIS A 271 -11.11 3.21 20.76
N ASP A 272 -11.03 2.55 21.93
CA ASP A 272 -11.11 1.10 22.29
C ASP A 272 -12.19 0.19 21.68
N GLN A 273 -12.93 0.62 20.67
CA GLN A 273 -13.99 -0.13 20.03
C GLN A 273 -13.50 -0.77 18.72
N PRO A 274 -13.61 -2.11 18.55
CA PRO A 274 -13.46 -2.72 17.23
C PRO A 274 -14.53 -2.11 16.29
N GLY A 275 -14.12 -1.71 15.09
CA GLY A 275 -15.04 -1.09 14.14
C GLY A 275 -14.33 -0.50 12.92
N ASN A 276 -15.11 -0.17 11.90
CA ASN A 276 -14.64 0.48 10.69
C ASN A 276 -13.98 1.85 11.02
N LEU A 277 -12.78 2.10 10.48
CA LEU A 277 -12.06 3.36 10.61
C LEU A 277 -12.93 4.59 10.32
N PHE A 278 -13.72 4.55 9.26
CA PHE A 278 -14.66 5.61 8.89
C PHE A 278 -15.66 5.89 10.00
N LEU A 279 -16.29 4.85 10.55
CA LEU A 279 -17.28 5.00 11.62
C LEU A 279 -16.65 5.56 12.89
N ARG A 280 -15.39 5.22 13.19
CA ARG A 280 -14.65 5.81 14.31
C ARG A 280 -14.44 7.31 14.11
N ALA A 281 -14.02 7.73 12.91
CA ALA A 281 -13.86 9.13 12.58
C ALA A 281 -15.21 9.88 12.53
N ALA A 282 -16.26 9.24 12.03
CA ALA A 282 -17.61 9.80 12.00
C ALA A 282 -18.17 10.01 13.41
N ARG A 283 -17.93 9.08 14.33
CA ARG A 283 -18.25 9.24 15.76
C ARG A 283 -17.48 10.40 16.38
N ALA A 284 -16.19 10.54 16.07
CA ALA A 284 -15.38 11.66 16.56
C ALA A 284 -15.86 13.02 16.02
N ALA A 285 -16.60 13.02 14.91
CA ALA A 285 -17.28 14.19 14.36
C ALA A 285 -18.72 14.35 14.88
N ASN A 286 -19.14 13.54 15.87
CA ASN A 286 -20.47 13.54 16.49
C ASN A 286 -21.65 13.24 15.54
N PHE A 287 -21.45 12.47 14.48
CA PHE A 287 -22.55 12.03 13.60
C PHE A 287 -23.43 10.91 14.19
N ILE A 288 -23.02 10.28 15.28
CA ILE A 288 -23.80 9.21 15.91
C ILE A 288 -24.51 9.76 17.14
N ASP A 289 -25.84 9.74 17.04
CA ASP A 289 -26.82 10.21 18.01
C ASP A 289 -26.44 9.83 19.45
N ARG A 290 -25.95 10.82 20.21
CA ARG A 290 -25.88 10.73 21.65
C ARG A 290 -27.12 11.45 22.16
N SER A 291 -28.09 10.68 22.58
CA SER A 291 -29.38 11.12 23.14
C SER A 291 -29.28 11.90 24.46
N ASN A 292 -28.18 12.61 24.73
CA ASN A 292 -28.05 13.51 25.86
C ASN A 292 -27.75 14.93 25.38
N ILE A 293 -28.82 15.72 25.41
CA ILE A 293 -28.91 17.15 25.18
C ILE A 293 -28.18 17.88 26.33
N ASN A 294 -27.03 18.48 26.02
CA ASN A 294 -26.61 19.85 26.40
C ASN A 294 -25.09 19.97 26.37
N GLU A 295 -24.61 21.04 25.72
CA GLU A 295 -23.20 21.49 25.60
C GLU A 295 -22.30 20.73 24.62
N ASP A 296 -22.45 20.95 23.30
CA ASP A 296 -21.60 20.23 22.33
C ASP A 296 -21.07 21.04 21.13
N SER A 297 -21.50 22.29 20.90
CA SER A 297 -20.98 23.09 19.76
C SER A 297 -19.56 23.62 20.01
N GLY A 298 -19.25 24.05 21.24
CA GLY A 298 -17.93 24.55 21.63
C GLY A 298 -16.86 23.46 21.68
N PHE A 299 -17.21 22.26 22.15
CA PHE A 299 -16.31 21.11 22.24
C PHE A 299 -15.94 20.57 20.85
N GLN A 300 -16.90 20.54 19.92
CA GLN A 300 -16.66 20.12 18.53
C GLN A 300 -15.82 21.14 17.76
N LEU A 301 -16.10 22.44 17.91
CA LEU A 301 -15.28 23.51 17.33
C LEU A 301 -13.86 23.47 17.91
N ALA A 302 -13.70 23.21 19.20
CA ALA A 302 -12.39 23.04 19.84
C ALA A 302 -11.67 21.77 19.36
N SER A 303 -12.39 20.67 19.12
CA SER A 303 -11.83 19.41 18.58
C SER A 303 -11.39 19.55 17.12
N ALA A 304 -12.21 20.20 16.28
CA ALA A 304 -11.88 20.50 14.89
C ALA A 304 -10.74 21.53 14.79
N LYS A 305 -10.77 22.61 15.60
CA LYS A 305 -9.64 23.54 15.71
C LYS A 305 -8.39 22.85 16.24
N ALA A 306 -8.52 21.90 17.17
CA ALA A 306 -7.39 21.11 17.65
C ALA A 306 -6.87 20.15 16.56
N ALA A 307 -7.73 19.56 15.74
CA ALA A 307 -7.33 18.70 14.62
C ALA A 307 -6.68 19.49 13.48
N GLN A 308 -7.20 20.67 13.14
CA GLN A 308 -6.59 21.62 12.22
C GLN A 308 -5.23 22.10 12.76
N HIS A 309 -5.18 22.47 14.03
CA HIS A 309 -3.94 22.82 14.72
C HIS A 309 -2.93 21.66 14.76
N ARG A 310 -3.40 20.40 14.85
CA ARG A 310 -2.55 19.20 14.74
C ARG A 310 -1.98 19.03 13.32
N LEU A 311 -2.75 19.35 12.28
CA LEU A 311 -2.26 19.34 10.90
C LEU A 311 -1.22 20.44 10.68
N ASP A 312 -1.51 21.67 11.11
CA ASP A 312 -0.67 22.86 10.91
C ASP A 312 0.60 22.85 11.76
N ARG A 313 0.50 22.56 13.06
CA ARG A 313 1.66 22.53 13.96
C ARG A 313 2.39 21.19 13.97
N GLY A 314 1.84 20.18 13.30
CA GLY A 314 2.39 18.83 13.30
C GLY A 314 2.52 18.30 14.72
N VAL A 315 1.45 18.36 15.52
CA VAL A 315 1.53 17.92 16.92
C VAL A 315 1.98 16.46 16.90
N TRP A 316 3.21 16.25 17.39
CA TRP A 316 3.94 14.99 17.53
C TRP A 316 3.25 14.07 18.56
N THR A 317 1.95 13.82 18.41
CA THR A 317 1.33 12.78 19.23
C THR A 317 1.98 11.47 18.82
N SER A 318 2.59 10.78 19.78
CA SER A 318 3.22 9.48 19.57
C SER A 318 2.31 8.61 18.70
N VAL A 319 2.88 7.72 17.88
CA VAL A 319 2.10 6.90 16.93
C VAL A 319 0.89 6.17 17.58
N HIS A 320 0.92 5.96 18.89
CA HIS A 320 -0.18 5.48 19.72
C HIS A 320 -1.48 6.32 19.68
N PHE A 321 -1.46 7.56 19.18
CA PHE A 321 -2.64 8.43 19.03
C PHE A 321 -2.97 8.73 17.56
N GLY A 322 -2.28 8.06 16.62
CA GLY A 322 -2.37 8.30 15.18
C GLY A 322 -1.68 9.58 14.69
N ASP A 323 -1.62 9.72 13.37
CA ASP A 323 -0.89 10.75 12.64
C ASP A 323 -1.72 11.18 11.41
N MET A 324 -2.29 12.38 11.48
CA MET A 324 -3.21 12.87 10.44
C MET A 324 -2.53 13.01 9.08
N ARG A 325 -1.26 13.44 9.02
CA ARG A 325 -0.53 13.65 7.76
C ARG A 325 -0.30 12.32 7.05
N ARG A 326 0.16 11.31 7.80
CA ARG A 326 0.36 9.95 7.26
C ARG A 326 -0.95 9.24 6.92
N ALA A 327 -2.01 9.43 7.71
CA ALA A 327 -3.33 8.87 7.41
C ALA A 327 -3.90 9.45 6.10
N LEU A 328 -3.83 10.78 5.92
CA LEU A 328 -4.21 11.44 4.67
C LEU A 328 -3.37 10.90 3.50
N SER A 329 -2.05 10.91 3.63
CA SER A 329 -1.16 10.44 2.56
C SER A 329 -1.41 8.97 2.17
N ALA A 330 -1.65 8.09 3.14
CA ALA A 330 -2.04 6.70 2.88
C ALA A 330 -3.38 6.59 2.12
N CYS A 331 -4.39 7.37 2.49
CA CYS A 331 -5.67 7.44 1.78
C CYS A 331 -5.50 7.95 0.34
N GLU A 332 -4.73 9.02 0.11
CA GLU A 332 -4.48 9.55 -1.23
C GLU A 332 -3.81 8.52 -2.14
N ARG A 333 -2.80 7.80 -1.64
CA ARG A 333 -2.14 6.71 -2.38
C ARG A 333 -3.06 5.53 -2.67
N LEU A 334 -3.97 5.20 -1.75
CA LEU A 334 -5.00 4.16 -1.97
C LEU A 334 -6.01 4.59 -3.05
N ILE A 335 -6.38 5.87 -3.09
CA ILE A 335 -7.21 6.46 -4.15
C ILE A 335 -6.48 6.40 -5.50
N LEU A 336 -5.20 6.81 -5.55
CA LEU A 336 -4.35 6.72 -6.75
C LEU A 336 -4.20 5.29 -7.30
N LEU A 337 -4.18 4.29 -6.41
CA LEU A 337 -4.16 2.88 -6.80
C LEU A 337 -5.53 2.36 -7.28
N GLU A 338 -6.59 3.14 -7.17
CA GLU A 338 -7.98 2.72 -7.43
C GLU A 338 -8.36 1.46 -6.63
N ALA A 339 -7.91 1.38 -5.38
CA ALA A 339 -8.01 0.16 -4.57
C ALA A 339 -9.45 -0.20 -4.18
N ASN A 340 -10.20 0.78 -3.66
CA ASN A 340 -11.59 0.62 -3.25
C ASN A 340 -12.29 2.00 -3.26
N PRO A 341 -13.55 2.11 -3.76
CA PRO A 341 -14.29 3.38 -3.68
C PRO A 341 -14.44 3.91 -2.25
N LYS A 342 -14.48 3.04 -1.22
CA LYS A 342 -14.58 3.46 0.19
C LYS A 342 -13.42 4.36 0.63
N GLU A 343 -12.28 4.32 -0.05
CA GLU A 343 -11.14 5.19 0.25
C GLU A 343 -11.46 6.67 0.03
N LEU A 344 -12.38 7.00 -0.90
CA LEU A 344 -12.85 8.38 -1.13
C LEU A 344 -13.60 8.92 0.09
N ARG A 345 -14.49 8.11 0.67
CA ARG A 345 -15.25 8.44 1.88
C ARG A 345 -14.33 8.57 3.09
N ASP A 346 -13.38 7.65 3.23
CA ASP A 346 -12.44 7.63 4.34
C ASP A 346 -11.50 8.85 4.27
N TYR A 347 -11.06 9.25 3.07
CA TYR A 347 -10.35 10.50 2.86
C TYR A 347 -11.22 11.72 3.17
N SER A 348 -12.46 11.74 2.70
CA SER A 348 -13.43 12.80 2.97
C SER A 348 -13.61 13.08 4.46
N ILE A 349 -13.76 12.06 5.31
CA ILE A 349 -13.92 12.30 6.75
C ILE A 349 -12.63 12.84 7.39
N LEU A 350 -11.45 12.43 6.93
CA LEU A 350 -10.19 13.05 7.39
C LEU A 350 -10.10 14.52 6.99
N LEU A 351 -10.50 14.87 5.76
CA LEU A 351 -10.57 16.26 5.29
C LEU A 351 -11.53 17.10 6.13
N TYR A 352 -12.69 16.56 6.49
CA TYR A 352 -13.65 17.22 7.40
C TYR A 352 -12.98 17.56 8.74
N HIS A 353 -12.26 16.62 9.34
CA HIS A 353 -11.53 16.83 10.60
C HIS A 353 -10.39 17.84 10.47
N CYS A 354 -9.85 18.03 9.26
CA CYS A 354 -8.83 19.03 8.98
C CYS A 354 -9.39 20.42 8.63
N GLY A 355 -10.72 20.58 8.56
CA GLY A 355 -11.37 21.83 8.16
C GLY A 355 -11.43 22.08 6.65
N PHE A 356 -11.05 21.09 5.82
CA PHE A 356 -11.14 21.18 4.36
C PHE A 356 -12.55 20.77 3.90
N TYR A 357 -13.57 21.54 4.30
CA TYR A 357 -14.98 21.18 4.10
C TYR A 357 -15.41 21.11 2.63
N GLU A 358 -14.94 22.04 1.79
CA GLU A 358 -15.25 22.03 0.35
C GLU A 358 -14.72 20.75 -0.31
N GLN A 359 -13.45 20.42 -0.05
CA GLN A 359 -12.81 19.25 -0.63
C GLN A 359 -13.37 17.96 -0.03
N SER A 360 -13.69 17.97 1.27
CA SER A 360 -14.40 16.86 1.92
C SER A 360 -15.71 16.56 1.17
N LEU A 361 -16.54 17.58 0.91
CA LEU A 361 -17.79 17.42 0.18
C LEU A 361 -17.58 16.91 -1.26
N GLU A 362 -16.57 17.41 -1.96
CA GLU A 362 -16.22 16.96 -3.32
C GLU A 362 -15.92 15.46 -3.36
N TYR A 363 -15.02 14.98 -2.49
CA TYR A 363 -14.66 13.56 -2.43
C TYR A 363 -15.83 12.67 -1.98
N LEU A 364 -16.72 13.19 -1.13
CA LEU A 364 -17.91 12.46 -0.70
C LEU A 364 -18.94 12.31 -1.84
N LYS A 365 -19.10 13.34 -2.68
CA LYS A 365 -19.90 13.26 -3.91
C LYS A 365 -19.32 12.24 -4.89
N LEU A 366 -17.99 12.25 -5.10
CA LEU A 366 -17.31 11.25 -5.93
C LEU A 366 -17.54 9.82 -5.42
N TYR A 367 -17.54 9.62 -4.10
CA TYR A 367 -17.87 8.33 -3.49
C TYR A 367 -19.31 7.91 -3.82
N GLN A 368 -20.29 8.82 -3.69
CA GLN A 368 -21.70 8.53 -3.98
C GLN A 368 -21.93 8.21 -5.46
N ASP A 369 -21.31 8.96 -6.37
CA ASP A 369 -21.40 8.70 -7.81
C ASP A 369 -20.83 7.32 -8.17
N THR A 370 -19.73 6.94 -7.53
CA THR A 370 -19.10 5.63 -7.72
C THR A 370 -19.96 4.50 -7.15
N LYS A 371 -20.61 4.73 -6.01
CA LYS A 371 -21.52 3.78 -5.34
C LYS A 371 -22.84 3.59 -6.08
N SER A 372 -23.36 4.64 -6.72
CA SER A 372 -24.66 4.65 -7.40
C SER A 372 -24.65 3.90 -8.75
N ARG A 373 -23.47 3.50 -9.24
CA ARG A 373 -23.35 2.58 -10.38
C ARG A 373 -23.83 1.18 -9.96
N PRO A 374 -24.61 0.47 -10.80
CA PRO A 374 -25.28 -0.76 -10.41
C PRO A 374 -24.30 -1.91 -10.21
N LEU A 375 -23.70 -2.00 -9.02
CA LEU A 375 -23.10 -3.22 -8.52
C LEU A 375 -24.19 -3.97 -7.75
N ARG A 376 -24.49 -5.21 -8.18
CA ARG A 376 -25.51 -6.11 -7.58
C ARG A 376 -25.66 -5.85 -6.07
N ARG A 377 -26.86 -5.41 -5.65
CA ARG A 377 -27.23 -5.26 -4.23
C ARG A 377 -27.06 -6.62 -3.53
N GLN A 378 -25.97 -6.76 -2.79
CA GLN A 378 -25.82 -7.80 -1.78
C GLN A 378 -26.77 -7.49 -0.61
N PRO A 379 -27.21 -8.48 0.19
CA PRO A 379 -27.99 -8.23 1.39
C PRO A 379 -27.25 -7.25 2.29
N SER A 380 -27.93 -6.19 2.72
CA SER A 380 -27.36 -5.09 3.49
C SER A 380 -26.92 -5.58 4.87
N ASP A 381 -25.60 -5.65 5.07
CA ASP A 381 -24.99 -5.84 6.38
C ASP A 381 -25.37 -4.66 7.30
N SER A 382 -25.61 -4.93 8.58
CA SER A 382 -25.91 -3.92 9.61
C SER A 382 -24.84 -2.82 9.63
N LEU A 383 -23.57 -3.21 9.41
CA LEU A 383 -22.46 -2.28 9.32
C LEU A 383 -22.56 -1.35 8.09
N ALA A 384 -23.04 -1.86 6.95
CA ALA A 384 -23.21 -1.06 5.74
C ALA A 384 -24.31 0.01 5.91
N ILE A 385 -25.36 -0.30 6.67
CA ILE A 385 -26.43 0.65 7.00
C ILE A 385 -25.87 1.79 7.86
N LEU A 386 -25.07 1.47 8.89
CA LEU A 386 -24.41 2.48 9.72
C LEU A 386 -23.43 3.35 8.94
N GLU A 387 -22.71 2.74 8.00
CA GLU A 387 -21.81 3.46 7.09
C GLU A 387 -22.56 4.45 6.20
N ASP A 388 -23.72 4.04 5.69
CA ASP A 388 -24.55 4.87 4.82
C ASP A 388 -25.20 6.03 5.57
N ASP A 389 -25.74 5.79 6.77
CA ASP A 389 -26.26 6.82 7.67
C ASP A 389 -25.18 7.86 8.03
N ALA A 390 -23.97 7.40 8.37
CA ALA A 390 -22.85 8.29 8.67
C ALA A 390 -22.40 9.12 7.45
N VAL A 391 -22.47 8.57 6.24
CA VAL A 391 -22.19 9.32 5.00
C VAL A 391 -23.23 10.41 4.76
N GLU A 392 -24.52 10.08 4.92
CA GLU A 392 -25.61 11.03 4.76
C GLU A 392 -25.51 12.18 5.76
N LYS A 393 -25.28 11.87 7.04
CA LYS A 393 -25.10 12.88 8.09
C LYS A 393 -23.89 13.77 7.85
N LEU A 394 -22.76 13.20 7.41
CA LEU A 394 -21.58 13.97 7.05
C LEU A 394 -21.89 14.93 5.88
N MET A 395 -22.61 14.47 4.85
CA MET A 395 -23.05 15.35 3.77
C MET A 395 -23.96 16.47 4.23
N ILE A 396 -24.99 16.17 5.03
CA ILE A 396 -25.90 17.20 5.58
C ILE A 396 -25.08 18.24 6.34
N ARG A 397 -24.17 17.79 7.21
CA ARG A 397 -23.32 18.69 8.01
C ARG A 397 -22.42 19.56 7.15
N LEU A 398 -21.76 18.99 6.15
CA LEU A 398 -20.92 19.74 5.22
C LEU A 398 -21.72 20.81 4.46
N ASN A 399 -22.92 20.47 3.99
CA ASN A 399 -23.78 21.46 3.33
C ASN A 399 -24.21 22.57 4.29
N LEU A 400 -24.55 22.25 5.55
CA LEU A 400 -24.88 23.27 6.56
C LEU A 400 -23.70 24.21 6.83
N ILE A 401 -22.49 23.66 7.02
CA ILE A 401 -21.27 24.47 7.24
C ILE A 401 -21.01 25.39 6.04
N LEU A 402 -21.16 24.89 4.82
CA LEU A 402 -20.91 25.67 3.60
C LEU A 402 -22.01 26.70 3.30
N MET A 403 -23.18 26.59 3.94
CA MET A 403 -24.24 27.59 3.88
C MET A 403 -24.07 28.70 4.92
N GLU A 404 -23.26 28.50 5.96
CA GLU A 404 -22.97 29.50 6.98
C GLU A 404 -21.84 30.44 6.53
N ASP A 405 -22.08 31.75 6.52
CA ASP A 405 -21.06 32.76 6.21
C ASP A 405 -19.93 32.72 7.26
N GLY A 406 -18.67 32.63 6.82
CA GLY A 406 -17.48 32.70 7.68
C GLY A 406 -16.76 31.37 7.99
N TRP A 407 -17.21 30.25 7.43
CA TRP A 407 -16.55 28.94 7.57
C TRP A 407 -15.62 28.57 6.41
N SER A 408 -15.64 29.35 5.33
CA SER A 408 -14.68 29.24 4.23
C SER A 408 -13.32 29.76 4.70
N ARG A 409 -12.28 28.92 4.59
CA ARG A 409 -10.82 29.16 4.82
C ARG A 409 -10.43 30.33 5.75
N PRO A 410 -9.57 30.10 6.77
CA PRO A 410 -8.89 31.23 7.41
C PRO A 410 -8.07 31.99 6.36
N SER A 411 -8.43 33.24 6.14
CA SER A 411 -7.60 34.19 5.40
C SER A 411 -6.34 34.44 6.22
N TYR A 412 -5.19 33.97 5.74
CA TYR A 412 -3.90 34.42 6.24
C TYR A 412 -3.68 35.85 5.72
N THR A 413 -4.29 36.83 6.39
CA THR A 413 -3.80 38.20 6.32
C THR A 413 -2.48 38.23 7.08
N LEU A 414 -1.38 38.44 6.36
CA LEU A 414 -0.15 38.97 6.92
C LEU A 414 -0.48 40.38 7.43
N ASP A 415 -1.02 40.46 8.64
CA ASP A 415 -1.02 41.73 9.37
C ASP A 415 0.40 41.95 9.87
N GLY A 416 1.17 42.63 9.03
CA GLY A 416 2.38 43.30 9.44
C GLY A 416 2.01 44.56 10.22
N THR A 417 2.42 44.58 11.49
CA THR A 417 3.04 45.74 12.15
C THR A 417 4.07 45.23 13.14
#